data_AF-A0A957NJR3-F1
#
_entry.id   AF-A0A957NJR3-F1
#
_cell.length_a   1.000
_cell.length_b   1.000
_cell.length_c   1.000
_cell.angle_alpha   90.00
_cell.angle_beta   90.00
_cell.angle_gamma   90.00
#
_symmetry.space_group_name_H-M   'P 1'
#
loop_
_entity.id
_entity.type
_entity.pdbx_description
1 polymer ?
#
loop_
_entity_poly.entity_id
_entity_poly.type
_entity_poly.pdbx_seq_one_letter_code
_entity_poly.pdbx_strand_id
1 'polypeptide(L)'
;HREAPLISMDAFADNTDTYVFVSPTNPDNVVLVASWIPFEGPEGGPNYFQWDPNVHYTINVDNNGDAVPDFTYVLEANEQIQNPLTFLYNTGPIGPDGTNWNRQQHYSLFEVTSAGSKTLLDNVLAPPVNIGSKSTPNYDEFDSNFIYTASDSGDDIKIYAGQTDDAFWVDLQVFDLLTLRGQPAPIGYTDGNNSPVDSVSGFNNHSLVIEIPISRLKQGEEPVLGVWAAANRKAMRVLNGLGGVISGDGLETHSGDYVQVSRLGMPLVNEVVLPYALKDAFNTLKPEQDLDIYTDPTFGPILQKSVEDPEIGRLLCALYGVPLPGDADDDCSTEVETGTPRSGRGDI
;
A
#
# COMPACT_ATOMS: atom_id res chain seq x y z
N HIS A 1 -7.61 -1.33 -2.48
CA HIS A 1 -7.17 -1.74 -3.84
C HIS A 1 -8.01 -1.04 -4.88
N ARG A 2 -7.37 -0.43 -5.88
CA ARG A 2 -8.03 0.24 -7.02
C ARG A 2 -9.05 1.29 -6.57
N GLU A 3 -8.73 1.96 -5.47
CA GLU A 3 -9.63 2.79 -4.68
C GLU A 3 -10.01 4.10 -5.39
N ALA A 4 -9.21 4.52 -6.38
CA ALA A 4 -9.38 5.73 -7.18
C ALA A 4 -9.32 5.45 -8.71
N PRO A 5 -9.96 6.27 -9.54
CA PRO A 5 -9.97 6.07 -11.00
C PRO A 5 -8.59 5.96 -11.64
N LEU A 6 -7.65 6.86 -11.33
CA LEU A 6 -6.32 6.84 -11.94
C LEU A 6 -5.50 5.64 -11.48
N ILE A 7 -5.52 5.34 -10.18
CA ILE A 7 -4.74 4.22 -9.64
C ILE A 7 -5.28 2.86 -10.10
N SER A 8 -6.59 2.76 -10.36
CA SER A 8 -7.20 1.55 -10.93
C SER A 8 -6.65 1.14 -12.30
N MET A 9 -5.94 2.06 -12.97
CA MET A 9 -5.26 1.90 -14.26
C MET A 9 -3.73 1.77 -14.12
N ASP A 10 -3.20 1.84 -12.90
CA ASP A 10 -1.78 1.81 -12.59
C ASP A 10 -1.49 0.90 -11.37
N ALA A 11 -1.74 -0.40 -11.56
CA ALA A 11 -1.64 -1.40 -10.49
C ALA A 11 -0.26 -1.42 -9.80
N PHE A 12 0.83 -1.09 -10.50
CA PHE A 12 2.17 -1.11 -9.91
C PHE A 12 2.41 0.02 -8.88
N ALA A 13 1.56 1.03 -8.84
CA ALA A 13 1.60 2.10 -7.84
C ALA A 13 0.42 2.02 -6.85
N ASP A 14 -0.49 1.06 -7.01
CA ASP A 14 -1.69 0.88 -6.18
C ASP A 14 -1.29 0.39 -4.79
N ASN A 15 -1.42 1.28 -3.80
CA ASN A 15 -1.15 0.99 -2.41
C ASN A 15 -2.35 0.22 -1.84
N THR A 16 -2.13 -1.01 -1.38
CA THR A 16 -3.20 -1.87 -0.91
C THR A 16 -3.48 -1.63 0.56
N ASP A 17 -2.45 -1.76 1.40
CA ASP A 17 -2.58 -1.78 2.86
C ASP A 17 -1.35 -1.21 3.58
N THR A 18 -1.55 -0.78 4.83
CA THR A 18 -0.50 -0.33 5.74
C THR A 18 -0.79 -0.86 7.14
N TYR A 19 0.21 -1.48 7.77
CA TYR A 19 0.10 -2.08 9.08
C TYR A 19 1.25 -1.63 9.98
N VAL A 20 0.94 -1.39 11.25
CA VAL A 20 1.92 -1.04 12.27
C VAL A 20 1.60 -1.80 13.54
N PHE A 21 2.57 -2.54 14.06
CA PHE A 21 2.40 -3.29 15.31
C PHE A 21 3.73 -3.53 16.00
N VAL A 22 3.70 -3.67 17.34
CA VAL A 22 4.87 -4.10 18.11
C VAL A 22 5.23 -5.52 17.72
N SER A 23 6.52 -5.79 17.45
CA SER A 23 6.96 -7.10 17.00
C SER A 23 6.59 -8.18 18.01
N PRO A 24 5.94 -9.28 17.59
CA PRO A 24 5.55 -10.36 18.48
C PRO A 24 6.75 -11.17 18.98
N THR A 25 7.92 -11.00 18.35
CA THR A 25 9.15 -11.73 18.70
C THR A 25 10.19 -10.84 19.40
N ASN A 26 10.08 -9.52 19.27
CA ASN A 26 10.89 -8.55 19.99
C ASN A 26 10.04 -7.32 20.38
N PRO A 27 9.53 -7.23 21.63
CA PRO A 27 8.63 -6.15 22.03
C PRO A 27 9.29 -4.76 22.08
N ASP A 28 10.62 -4.67 21.98
CA ASP A 28 11.36 -3.40 21.88
C ASP A 28 11.38 -2.86 20.43
N ASN A 29 10.89 -3.66 19.47
CA ASN A 29 10.80 -3.30 18.06
C ASN A 29 9.35 -3.04 17.64
N VAL A 30 9.19 -2.19 16.64
CA VAL A 30 7.95 -2.02 15.86
C VAL A 30 8.15 -2.59 14.47
N VAL A 31 7.09 -3.17 13.92
CA VAL A 31 7.02 -3.64 12.54
C VAL A 31 6.18 -2.64 11.75
N LEU A 32 6.78 -2.07 10.71
CA LEU A 32 6.11 -1.26 9.71
C LEU A 32 5.91 -2.13 8.47
N VAL A 33 4.68 -2.22 7.98
CA VAL A 33 4.35 -2.94 6.75
C VAL A 33 3.56 -2.03 5.84
N ALA A 34 3.92 -2.03 4.57
CA ALA A 34 3.10 -1.46 3.52
C ALA A 34 3.11 -2.38 2.30
N SER A 35 1.95 -2.46 1.66
CA SER A 35 1.71 -3.38 0.55
C SER A 35 1.21 -2.63 -0.69
N TRP A 36 1.63 -3.09 -1.86
CA TRP A 36 1.28 -2.54 -3.17
C TRP A 36 1.00 -3.66 -4.15
N ILE A 37 0.48 -3.31 -5.33
CA ILE A 37 0.28 -4.23 -6.45
C ILE A 37 -0.74 -5.32 -6.08
N PRO A 38 -2.04 -5.01 -6.10
CA PRO A 38 -3.07 -5.94 -5.67
C PRO A 38 -3.31 -7.07 -6.68
N PHE A 39 -3.91 -8.16 -6.20
CA PHE A 39 -4.43 -9.26 -7.02
C PHE A 39 -3.38 -9.96 -7.90
N GLU A 40 -2.20 -10.21 -7.34
CA GLU A 40 -1.13 -10.89 -8.06
C GLU A 40 -1.44 -12.38 -8.22
N GLY A 41 -1.91 -12.74 -9.41
CA GLY A 41 -2.19 -14.12 -9.76
C GLY A 41 -0.92 -14.96 -9.93
N PRO A 42 -0.88 -16.21 -9.42
CA PRO A 42 0.29 -17.08 -9.50
C PRO A 42 0.64 -17.52 -10.94
N GLU A 43 -0.31 -17.48 -11.87
CA GLU A 43 -0.15 -17.93 -13.27
C GLU A 43 0.37 -16.85 -14.25
N GLY A 44 0.83 -15.68 -13.77
CA GLY A 44 1.12 -14.49 -14.57
C GLY A 44 2.23 -14.57 -15.64
N GLY A 45 2.79 -15.75 -15.93
CA GLY A 45 3.87 -15.91 -16.91
C GLY A 45 3.49 -15.49 -18.35
N PRO A 46 4.47 -15.18 -19.22
CA PRO A 46 5.92 -15.31 -19.04
C PRO A 46 6.59 -14.11 -18.33
N ASN A 47 5.83 -13.09 -17.92
CA ASN A 47 6.33 -11.92 -17.20
C ASN A 47 5.59 -11.79 -15.87
N TYR A 48 6.29 -12.00 -14.77
CA TYR A 48 5.69 -12.02 -13.44
C TYR A 48 5.68 -10.63 -12.80
N PHE A 49 4.90 -10.49 -11.73
CA PHE A 49 4.84 -9.26 -10.92
C PHE A 49 6.20 -8.96 -10.28
N GLN A 50 6.45 -7.67 -10.08
CA GLN A 50 7.71 -7.13 -9.60
C GLN A 50 7.51 -5.69 -9.10
N TRP A 51 8.39 -5.19 -8.24
CA TRP A 51 8.48 -3.74 -8.00
C TRP A 51 8.76 -2.96 -9.30
N ASP A 52 7.98 -1.92 -9.61
CA ASP A 52 8.22 -1.07 -10.79
C ASP A 52 9.45 -0.18 -10.56
N PRO A 53 10.49 -0.25 -11.41
CA PRO A 53 11.69 0.59 -11.27
C PRO A 53 11.44 2.10 -11.36
N ASN A 54 10.26 2.52 -11.82
CA ASN A 54 9.89 3.93 -11.98
C ASN A 54 8.96 4.42 -10.85
N VAL A 55 8.76 3.62 -9.80
CA VAL A 55 7.99 3.98 -8.61
C VAL A 55 8.93 4.02 -7.40
N HIS A 56 8.79 5.07 -6.59
CA HIS A 56 9.34 5.10 -5.25
C HIS A 56 8.24 4.69 -4.27
N TYR A 57 8.41 3.51 -3.69
CA TYR A 57 7.54 2.99 -2.65
C TYR A 57 8.03 3.48 -1.30
N THR A 58 7.16 4.10 -0.52
CA THR A 58 7.56 4.78 0.71
C THR A 58 6.71 4.36 1.90
N ILE A 59 7.35 4.19 3.05
CA ILE A 59 6.71 4.19 4.37
C ILE A 59 7.17 5.43 5.09
N ASN A 60 6.23 6.25 5.55
CA ASN A 60 6.46 7.53 6.19
C ASN A 60 6.06 7.43 7.66
N VAL A 61 6.87 8.03 8.54
CA VAL A 61 6.65 8.06 9.99
C VAL A 61 6.78 9.49 10.49
N ASP A 62 5.69 10.00 11.05
CA ASP A 62 5.64 11.22 11.87
C ASP A 62 5.73 10.80 13.35
N ASN A 63 6.64 11.40 14.11
CA ASN A 63 6.84 11.10 15.53
C ASN A 63 6.61 12.31 16.45
N ASN A 64 6.07 13.41 15.91
CA ASN A 64 5.88 14.66 16.62
C ASN A 64 4.46 15.24 16.48
N GLY A 65 3.64 14.68 15.58
CA GLY A 65 2.22 15.00 15.42
C GLY A 65 1.94 16.20 14.53
N ASP A 66 2.90 16.64 13.70
CA ASP A 66 2.71 17.72 12.72
C ASP A 66 2.26 17.22 11.34
N ALA A 67 2.06 15.91 11.17
CA ALA A 67 1.69 15.24 9.93
C ALA A 67 2.76 15.36 8.80
N VAL A 68 3.98 15.75 9.16
CA VAL A 68 5.16 15.77 8.30
C VAL A 68 6.04 14.57 8.66
N PRO A 69 6.57 13.80 7.69
CA PRO A 69 7.39 12.65 8.04
C PRO A 69 8.76 13.06 8.61
N ASP A 70 9.08 12.57 9.80
CA ASP A 70 10.42 12.64 10.41
C ASP A 70 11.35 11.56 9.83
N PHE A 71 10.77 10.40 9.48
CA PHE A 71 11.43 9.31 8.79
C PHE A 71 10.64 8.90 7.55
N THR A 72 11.33 8.75 6.42
CA THR A 72 10.79 8.12 5.22
C THR A 72 11.69 6.97 4.80
N TYR A 73 11.13 5.76 4.73
CA TYR A 73 11.78 4.59 4.15
C TYR A 73 11.44 4.52 2.68
N VAL A 74 12.42 4.65 1.79
CA VAL A 74 12.24 4.66 0.33
C VAL A 74 12.81 3.39 -0.27
N LEU A 75 11.97 2.58 -0.90
CA LEU A 75 12.40 1.45 -1.72
C LEU A 75 12.49 1.90 -3.19
N GLU A 76 13.67 1.70 -3.76
CA GLU A 76 13.94 1.90 -5.18
C GLU A 76 14.36 0.57 -5.81
N ALA A 77 13.61 0.11 -6.80
CA ALA A 77 13.87 -1.16 -7.46
C ALA A 77 14.57 -0.98 -8.81
N ASN A 78 15.28 -2.02 -9.24
CA ASN A 78 15.78 -2.14 -10.59
C ASN A 78 15.72 -3.58 -11.09
N GLU A 79 15.82 -3.74 -12.40
CA GLU A 79 15.81 -5.03 -13.07
C GLU A 79 17.12 -5.27 -13.79
N GLN A 80 17.64 -6.48 -13.64
CA GLN A 80 18.83 -6.95 -14.33
C GLN A 80 18.50 -8.20 -15.15
N ILE A 81 18.55 -8.05 -16.48
CA ILE A 81 18.32 -9.14 -17.43
C ILE A 81 19.67 -9.76 -17.81
N GLN A 82 19.89 -11.02 -17.42
CA GLN A 82 21.13 -11.76 -17.67
C GLN A 82 21.29 -12.16 -19.14
N ASN A 83 20.21 -12.63 -19.76
CA ASN A 83 20.15 -13.04 -21.16
C ASN A 83 18.89 -12.43 -21.82
N PRO A 84 19.02 -11.30 -22.53
CA PRO A 84 17.89 -10.66 -23.22
C PRO A 84 17.44 -11.41 -24.49
N LEU A 85 18.13 -12.49 -24.89
CA LEU A 85 17.81 -13.27 -26.09
C LEU A 85 16.84 -14.44 -25.82
N THR A 86 16.35 -14.57 -24.60
CA THR A 86 15.36 -15.58 -24.22
C THR A 86 14.17 -14.95 -23.51
N PHE A 87 12.99 -15.52 -23.71
CA PHE A 87 11.77 -15.13 -22.97
C PHE A 87 11.70 -15.81 -21.59
N LEU A 88 12.61 -16.74 -21.29
CA LEU A 88 12.59 -17.51 -20.05
C LEU A 88 12.90 -16.62 -18.85
N TYR A 89 12.08 -16.69 -17.82
CA TYR A 89 12.32 -16.04 -16.53
C TYR A 89 13.52 -16.64 -15.79
N ASN A 90 13.74 -17.94 -15.94
CA ASN A 90 14.85 -18.69 -15.36
C ASN A 90 15.24 -19.86 -16.28
N THR A 91 16.50 -20.27 -16.25
CA THR A 91 17.06 -21.34 -17.08
C THR A 91 17.25 -22.66 -16.33
N GLY A 92 16.88 -22.69 -15.06
CA GLY A 92 16.95 -23.81 -14.13
C GLY A 92 16.43 -23.39 -12.75
N PRO A 93 16.54 -24.24 -11.72
CA PRO A 93 16.20 -23.86 -10.35
C PRO A 93 17.00 -22.62 -9.92
N ILE A 94 16.32 -21.64 -9.36
CA ILE A 94 16.89 -20.36 -8.94
C ILE A 94 17.64 -20.56 -7.62
N GLY A 95 18.88 -20.08 -7.58
CA GLY A 95 19.68 -20.01 -6.35
C GLY A 95 19.43 -18.73 -5.56
N PRO A 96 19.70 -18.70 -4.24
CA PRO A 96 19.53 -17.51 -3.40
C PRO A 96 20.50 -16.37 -3.78
N ASP A 97 21.54 -16.67 -4.55
CA ASP A 97 22.48 -15.71 -5.15
C ASP A 97 22.05 -15.23 -6.54
N GLY A 98 20.85 -15.62 -7.00
CA GLY A 98 20.34 -15.32 -8.34
C GLY A 98 20.83 -16.27 -9.44
N THR A 99 21.57 -17.35 -9.11
CA THR A 99 21.97 -18.36 -10.09
C THR A 99 20.75 -18.89 -10.86
N ASN A 100 20.87 -19.04 -12.19
CA ASN A 100 19.80 -19.42 -13.13
C ASN A 100 18.59 -18.47 -13.22
N TRP A 101 18.58 -17.36 -12.50
CA TRP A 101 17.53 -16.35 -12.60
C TRP A 101 17.86 -15.37 -13.71
N ASN A 102 17.07 -15.35 -14.78
CA ASN A 102 17.35 -14.52 -15.95
C ASN A 102 16.92 -13.06 -15.74
N ARG A 103 15.76 -12.84 -15.12
CA ARG A 103 15.17 -11.51 -14.91
C ARG A 103 15.20 -11.17 -13.42
N GLN A 104 16.39 -10.87 -12.93
CA GLN A 104 16.62 -10.60 -11.51
C GLN A 104 16.07 -9.24 -11.13
N GLN A 105 15.34 -9.20 -10.03
CA GLN A 105 14.94 -7.95 -9.42
C GLN A 105 15.86 -7.64 -8.25
N HIS A 106 16.32 -6.39 -8.19
CA HIS A 106 17.07 -5.85 -7.08
C HIS A 106 16.34 -4.64 -6.49
N TYR A 107 16.63 -4.33 -5.24
CA TYR A 107 16.21 -3.09 -4.63
C TYR A 107 17.26 -2.52 -3.69
N SER A 108 17.19 -1.20 -3.51
CA SER A 108 17.85 -0.48 -2.44
C SER A 108 16.79 0.08 -1.50
N LEU A 109 17.11 0.15 -0.21
CA LEU A 109 16.26 0.78 0.80
C LEU A 109 17.03 1.93 1.44
N PHE A 110 16.41 3.10 1.46
CA PHE A 110 16.96 4.31 2.07
C PHE A 110 16.10 4.75 3.25
N GLU A 111 16.74 5.24 4.31
CA GLU A 111 16.10 6.01 5.38
C GLU A 111 16.40 7.49 5.15
N VAL A 112 15.36 8.30 5.00
CA VAL A 112 15.46 9.74 4.80
C VAL A 112 14.93 10.44 6.04
N THR A 113 15.71 11.38 6.56
CA THR A 113 15.36 12.25 7.70
C THR A 113 15.74 13.69 7.38
N SER A 114 15.45 14.61 8.29
CA SER A 114 15.93 16.01 8.21
C SER A 114 17.46 16.13 8.16
N ALA A 115 18.21 15.13 8.64
CA ALA A 115 19.67 15.08 8.59
C ALA A 115 20.23 14.62 7.23
N GLY A 116 19.38 14.05 6.36
CA GLY A 116 19.76 13.54 5.04
C GLY A 116 19.25 12.12 4.77
N SER A 117 19.75 11.54 3.69
CA SER A 117 19.44 10.16 3.27
C SER A 117 20.58 9.20 3.68
N LYS A 118 20.20 8.02 4.16
CA LYS A 118 21.07 6.92 4.54
C LYS A 118 20.66 5.66 3.80
N THR A 119 21.60 4.97 3.18
CA THR A 119 21.36 3.64 2.59
C THR A 119 21.33 2.58 3.69
N LEU A 120 20.21 1.88 3.83
CA LEU A 120 20.07 0.71 4.71
C LEU A 120 20.45 -0.58 3.97
N LEU A 121 19.97 -0.74 2.75
CA LEU A 121 20.31 -1.84 1.84
C LEU A 121 20.70 -1.26 0.48
N ASP A 122 21.75 -1.81 -0.11
CA ASP A 122 22.26 -1.38 -1.41
C ASP A 122 22.20 -2.52 -2.42
N ASN A 123 21.31 -2.37 -3.40
CA ASN A 123 21.14 -3.26 -4.55
C ASN A 123 21.15 -4.76 -4.17
N VAL A 124 20.33 -5.12 -3.17
CA VAL A 124 20.12 -6.51 -2.76
C VAL A 124 19.09 -7.18 -3.67
N LEU A 125 19.06 -8.52 -3.72
CA LEU A 125 18.04 -9.23 -4.49
C LEU A 125 16.68 -9.13 -3.81
N ALA A 126 15.62 -8.92 -4.59
CA ALA A 126 14.27 -9.25 -4.15
C ALA A 126 14.06 -10.78 -4.24
N PRO A 127 13.15 -11.38 -3.45
CA PRO A 127 12.80 -12.77 -3.65
C PRO A 127 12.14 -12.96 -5.03
N PRO A 128 12.52 -13.99 -5.80
CA PRO A 128 11.88 -14.30 -7.08
C PRO A 128 10.45 -14.80 -6.86
N VAL A 129 9.57 -14.55 -7.83
CA VAL A 129 8.19 -15.05 -7.81
C VAL A 129 8.12 -16.57 -7.60
N ASN A 130 7.18 -17.01 -6.76
CA ASN A 130 6.88 -18.43 -6.54
C ASN A 130 6.09 -19.04 -7.72
N ILE A 131 6.79 -19.26 -8.84
CA ILE A 131 6.21 -19.85 -10.05
C ILE A 131 5.86 -21.33 -9.85
N GLY A 132 6.61 -21.99 -8.96
CA GLY A 132 6.44 -23.39 -8.64
C GLY A 132 7.77 -24.11 -8.42
N SER A 133 7.66 -25.36 -7.95
CA SER A 133 8.79 -26.14 -7.40
C SER A 133 9.96 -26.43 -8.35
N LYS A 134 9.81 -26.21 -9.66
CA LYS A 134 10.91 -26.32 -10.63
C LYS A 134 11.81 -25.08 -10.65
N SER A 135 11.24 -23.91 -10.40
CA SER A 135 11.95 -22.64 -10.37
C SER A 135 12.45 -22.35 -8.96
N THR A 136 11.61 -22.54 -7.95
CA THR A 136 11.88 -22.22 -6.56
C THR A 136 11.46 -23.38 -5.64
N PRO A 137 12.24 -24.47 -5.58
CA PRO A 137 11.93 -25.60 -4.70
C PRO A 137 11.96 -25.16 -3.23
N ASN A 138 11.05 -25.71 -2.40
CA ASN A 138 10.92 -25.37 -0.98
C ASN A 138 10.82 -23.86 -0.72
N TYR A 139 9.85 -23.20 -1.38
CA TYR A 139 9.75 -21.73 -1.41
C TYR A 139 9.84 -21.07 -0.03
N ASP A 140 9.15 -21.60 0.99
CA ASP A 140 9.17 -21.00 2.35
C ASP A 140 10.59 -20.93 2.96
N GLU A 141 11.40 -21.96 2.77
CA GLU A 141 12.80 -21.96 3.22
C GLU A 141 13.65 -21.05 2.33
N PHE A 142 13.39 -21.08 1.02
CA PHE A 142 14.11 -20.29 0.04
C PHE A 142 13.90 -18.77 0.21
N ASP A 143 12.66 -18.32 0.42
CA ASP A 143 12.26 -16.93 0.60
C ASP A 143 12.91 -16.30 1.85
N SER A 144 13.14 -17.10 2.89
CA SER A 144 13.82 -16.64 4.12
C SER A 144 15.26 -16.14 3.89
N ASN A 145 15.90 -16.51 2.77
CA ASN A 145 17.23 -16.00 2.39
C ASN A 145 17.21 -14.52 1.96
N PHE A 146 16.03 -13.95 1.70
CA PHE A 146 15.82 -12.57 1.25
C PHE A 146 15.36 -11.65 2.38
N ILE A 147 15.42 -12.11 3.63
CA ILE A 147 15.30 -11.27 4.81
C ILE A 147 16.68 -10.70 5.13
N TYR A 148 16.86 -9.41 4.92
CA TYR A 148 18.12 -8.71 5.15
C TYR A 148 18.13 -8.03 6.53
N THR A 149 19.33 -7.80 7.06
CA THR A 149 19.53 -7.01 8.29
C THR A 149 20.50 -5.88 7.99
N ALA A 150 20.05 -4.64 8.20
CA ALA A 150 20.90 -3.46 8.19
C ALA A 150 21.26 -3.11 9.63
N SER A 151 22.55 -3.00 9.94
CA SER A 151 23.02 -2.56 11.26
C SER A 151 23.49 -1.11 11.19
N ASP A 152 22.90 -0.24 12.01
CA ASP A 152 23.21 1.18 12.04
C ASP A 152 23.23 1.71 13.47
N SER A 153 24.35 2.30 13.89
CA SER A 153 24.51 2.90 15.23
C SER A 153 24.17 1.98 16.41
N GLY A 154 24.22 0.66 16.22
CA GLY A 154 23.87 -0.34 17.24
C GLY A 154 22.44 -0.88 17.14
N ASP A 155 21.62 -0.33 16.24
CA ASP A 155 20.31 -0.85 15.90
C ASP A 155 20.44 -1.91 14.81
N ASP A 156 19.71 -3.03 14.96
CA ASP A 156 19.53 -4.02 13.90
C ASP A 156 18.12 -3.86 13.32
N ILE A 157 18.07 -3.59 12.01
CA ILE A 157 16.84 -3.34 11.25
C ILE A 157 16.64 -4.51 10.30
N LYS A 158 15.59 -5.31 10.50
CA LYS A 158 15.26 -6.42 9.59
C LYS A 158 14.31 -5.95 8.51
N ILE A 159 14.61 -6.34 7.28
CA ILE A 159 13.92 -5.83 6.09
C ILE A 159 13.57 -7.01 5.18
N TYR A 160 12.35 -7.03 4.70
CA TYR A 160 11.89 -7.91 3.63
C TYR A 160 11.09 -7.08 2.61
N ALA A 161 11.29 -7.34 1.32
CA ALA A 161 10.55 -6.66 0.26
C ALA A 161 10.25 -7.64 -0.89
N GLY A 162 9.04 -8.18 -0.94
CA GLY A 162 8.69 -9.27 -1.85
C GLY A 162 7.20 -9.60 -1.87
N GLN A 163 6.85 -10.66 -2.60
CA GLN A 163 5.47 -11.12 -2.69
C GLN A 163 5.00 -11.79 -1.41
N THR A 164 3.86 -11.37 -0.90
CA THR A 164 3.19 -11.96 0.26
C THR A 164 1.72 -12.21 -0.05
N ASP A 165 1.10 -13.17 0.63
CA ASP A 165 -0.36 -13.30 0.63
C ASP A 165 -0.99 -12.01 1.15
N ASP A 166 -2.14 -11.62 0.61
CA ASP A 166 -2.85 -10.45 1.11
C ASP A 166 -3.36 -10.73 2.53
N ALA A 167 -2.90 -9.94 3.50
CA ALA A 167 -3.21 -10.15 4.90
C ALA A 167 -4.66 -9.74 5.26
N PHE A 168 -5.36 -9.06 4.36
CA PHE A 168 -6.72 -8.62 4.57
C PHE A 168 -7.72 -9.73 4.23
N TRP A 169 -8.77 -9.88 5.04
CA TRP A 169 -9.90 -10.77 4.70
C TRP A 169 -11.11 -9.91 4.37
N VAL A 170 -11.43 -9.80 3.08
CA VAL A 170 -12.47 -8.90 2.62
C VAL A 170 -13.40 -9.52 1.60
N ASP A 171 -14.70 -9.31 1.78
CA ASP A 171 -15.70 -9.61 0.78
C ASP A 171 -16.03 -8.33 -0.02
N LEU A 172 -15.46 -8.24 -1.22
CA LEU A 172 -15.60 -7.07 -2.09
C LEU A 172 -16.97 -7.00 -2.80
N GLN A 173 -17.87 -7.96 -2.55
CA GLN A 173 -19.25 -7.89 -3.02
C GLN A 173 -20.00 -6.66 -2.52
N VAL A 174 -19.52 -6.01 -1.45
CA VAL A 174 -20.05 -4.71 -1.00
C VAL A 174 -20.09 -3.67 -2.13
N PHE A 175 -19.20 -3.75 -3.13
CA PHE A 175 -19.21 -2.84 -4.27
C PHE A 175 -20.24 -3.19 -5.35
N ASP A 176 -20.91 -4.35 -5.24
CA ASP A 176 -22.11 -4.70 -6.01
C ASP A 176 -23.36 -4.31 -5.21
N LEU A 177 -23.71 -3.03 -5.30
CA LEU A 177 -24.89 -2.42 -4.65
C LEU A 177 -25.00 -2.69 -3.14
N LEU A 178 -23.88 -2.62 -2.42
CA LEU A 178 -23.81 -2.84 -0.97
C LEU A 178 -24.23 -4.25 -0.54
N THR A 179 -24.10 -5.22 -1.42
CA THR A 179 -24.45 -6.61 -1.10
C THR A 179 -23.49 -7.19 -0.08
N LEU A 180 -23.96 -7.34 1.15
CA LEU A 180 -23.28 -8.07 2.22
C LEU A 180 -23.72 -9.53 2.23
N ARG A 181 -22.77 -10.45 1.99
CA ARG A 181 -23.02 -11.89 1.96
C ARG A 181 -23.08 -12.47 3.38
N GLY A 182 -23.76 -13.62 3.52
CA GLY A 182 -23.86 -14.33 4.81
C GLY A 182 -24.85 -13.74 5.81
N GLN A 183 -25.66 -12.76 5.39
CA GLN A 183 -26.73 -12.15 6.17
C GLN A 183 -28.02 -12.01 5.33
N PRO A 184 -29.17 -11.66 5.93
CA PRO A 184 -30.40 -11.43 5.18
C PRO A 184 -30.21 -10.40 4.07
N ALA A 185 -30.94 -10.57 2.97
CA ALA A 185 -30.94 -9.61 1.87
C ALA A 185 -31.36 -8.21 2.38
N PRO A 186 -30.76 -7.13 1.85
CA PRO A 186 -31.16 -5.78 2.23
C PRO A 186 -32.60 -5.50 1.81
N ILE A 187 -33.19 -4.47 2.43
CA ILE A 187 -34.53 -4.00 2.09
C ILE A 187 -34.61 -3.72 0.58
N GLY A 188 -35.63 -4.30 -0.08
CA GLY A 188 -35.87 -4.14 -1.52
C GLY A 188 -35.27 -5.23 -2.40
N TYR A 189 -34.51 -6.17 -1.85
CA TYR A 189 -33.97 -7.32 -2.57
C TYR A 189 -34.75 -8.59 -2.27
N THR A 190 -34.95 -9.43 -3.29
CA THR A 190 -35.74 -10.67 -3.17
C THR A 190 -34.91 -11.88 -2.78
N ASP A 191 -33.62 -11.86 -3.08
CA ASP A 191 -32.69 -12.97 -2.88
C ASP A 191 -31.44 -12.49 -2.14
N GLY A 192 -30.99 -13.27 -1.15
CA GLY A 192 -29.70 -13.06 -0.49
C GLY A 192 -28.55 -13.68 -1.28
N ASN A 193 -27.33 -13.24 -1.00
CA ASN A 193 -26.12 -13.87 -1.53
C ASN A 193 -25.44 -14.65 -0.39
N ASN A 194 -25.39 -15.98 -0.51
CA ASN A 194 -25.44 -16.84 0.67
C ASN A 194 -24.08 -17.43 1.10
N SER A 195 -22.99 -17.02 0.46
CA SER A 195 -21.65 -17.49 0.83
C SER A 195 -20.66 -16.33 0.83
N PRO A 196 -20.22 -15.85 2.01
CA PRO A 196 -19.08 -14.95 2.11
C PRO A 196 -17.85 -15.53 1.41
N VAL A 197 -17.11 -14.67 0.73
CA VAL A 197 -15.86 -15.05 0.06
C VAL A 197 -14.79 -14.05 0.46
N ASP A 198 -13.64 -14.57 0.85
CA ASP A 198 -12.41 -13.77 0.88
C ASP A 198 -11.99 -13.51 -0.57
N SER A 199 -12.22 -12.27 -1.01
CA SER A 199 -12.08 -11.85 -2.41
C SER A 199 -10.62 -11.66 -2.82
N VAL A 200 -9.70 -11.58 -1.86
CA VAL A 200 -8.26 -11.50 -2.10
C VAL A 200 -7.57 -12.86 -1.89
N SER A 201 -8.29 -13.86 -1.38
CA SER A 201 -7.77 -15.21 -1.19
C SER A 201 -7.14 -15.80 -2.46
N GLY A 202 -5.91 -16.29 -2.31
CA GLY A 202 -5.17 -16.92 -3.40
C GLY A 202 -4.48 -15.93 -4.35
N PHE A 203 -4.47 -14.64 -4.01
CA PHE A 203 -3.68 -13.62 -4.67
C PHE A 203 -2.61 -13.08 -3.72
N ASN A 204 -1.45 -12.75 -4.27
CA ASN A 204 -0.42 -12.03 -3.54
C ASN A 204 -0.57 -10.51 -3.73
N ASN A 205 0.20 -9.79 -2.93
CA ASN A 205 0.62 -8.41 -3.13
C ASN A 205 2.15 -8.30 -2.94
N HIS A 206 2.75 -7.15 -3.23
CA HIS A 206 4.13 -6.85 -2.86
C HIS A 206 4.19 -6.07 -1.55
N SER A 207 4.87 -6.61 -0.54
CA SER A 207 4.99 -6.00 0.78
C SER A 207 6.43 -5.59 1.10
N LEU A 208 6.60 -4.37 1.60
CA LEU A 208 7.80 -3.92 2.31
C LEU A 208 7.54 -4.05 3.82
N VAL A 209 8.37 -4.85 4.49
CA VAL A 209 8.32 -5.09 5.94
C VAL A 209 9.61 -4.60 6.56
N ILE A 210 9.51 -3.74 7.58
CA ILE A 210 10.65 -3.19 8.33
C ILE A 210 10.40 -3.42 9.82
N GLU A 211 11.19 -4.31 10.44
CA GLU A 211 11.24 -4.46 11.90
C GLU A 211 12.39 -3.62 12.45
N ILE A 212 12.09 -2.64 13.29
CA ILE A 212 13.04 -1.60 13.73
C ILE A 212 12.88 -1.26 15.22
N PRO A 213 13.95 -0.91 15.95
CA PRO A 213 13.83 -0.50 17.35
C PRO A 213 12.92 0.72 17.53
N ILE A 214 11.99 0.63 18.48
CA ILE A 214 11.07 1.73 18.81
C ILE A 214 11.87 2.98 19.24
N SER A 215 12.97 2.78 19.97
CA SER A 215 13.85 3.85 20.45
C SER A 215 14.47 4.68 19.33
N ARG A 216 14.57 4.15 18.10
CA ARG A 216 15.08 4.87 16.95
C ARG A 216 14.05 5.86 16.39
N LEU A 217 12.78 5.48 16.41
CA LEU A 217 11.68 6.28 15.86
C LEU A 217 11.10 7.27 16.86
N LYS A 218 11.16 6.97 18.17
CA LYS A 218 10.50 7.78 19.20
C LYS A 218 11.19 9.14 19.40
N GLN A 219 10.41 10.21 19.50
CA GLN A 219 10.91 11.53 19.91
C GLN A 219 10.71 11.76 21.42
N GLY A 220 11.78 11.64 22.20
CA GLY A 220 11.73 11.92 23.64
C GLY A 220 10.80 10.95 24.39
N GLU A 221 9.68 11.45 24.90
CA GLU A 221 8.65 10.63 25.57
C GLU A 221 7.36 10.45 24.76
N GLU A 222 7.25 11.05 23.57
CA GLU A 222 6.05 10.96 22.72
C GLU A 222 5.83 9.49 22.28
N PRO A 223 4.73 8.83 22.71
CA PRO A 223 4.50 7.43 22.38
C PRO A 223 3.81 7.22 21.03
N VAL A 224 3.28 8.26 20.38
CA VAL A 224 2.47 8.15 19.16
C VAL A 224 3.35 8.23 17.92
N LEU A 225 3.10 7.33 16.97
CA LEU A 225 3.67 7.36 15.62
C LEU A 225 2.53 7.47 14.61
N GLY A 226 2.52 8.51 13.79
CA GLY A 226 1.71 8.58 12.59
C GLY A 226 2.41 7.84 11.45
N VAL A 227 1.74 6.89 10.80
CA VAL A 227 2.36 6.09 9.73
C VAL A 227 1.45 6.00 8.52
N TRP A 228 2.01 6.22 7.35
CA TRP A 228 1.34 6.00 6.07
C TRP A 228 2.31 5.54 5.00
N ALA A 229 1.81 4.76 4.06
CA ALA A 229 2.49 4.41 2.85
C ALA A 229 2.15 5.37 1.71
N ALA A 230 3.05 5.48 0.74
CA ALA A 230 2.80 6.20 -0.49
C ALA A 230 3.60 5.64 -1.66
N ALA A 231 3.03 5.77 -2.87
CA ALA A 231 3.71 5.50 -4.13
C ALA A 231 3.93 6.80 -4.89
N ASN A 232 5.17 7.02 -5.35
CA ASN A 232 5.56 8.24 -6.05
C ASN A 232 6.12 7.91 -7.44
N ARG A 233 5.73 8.66 -8.46
CA ARG A 233 6.23 8.53 -9.83
C ARG A 233 6.86 9.83 -10.30
N LYS A 234 7.74 9.74 -11.31
CA LYS A 234 8.19 10.92 -12.04
C LYS A 234 7.02 11.64 -12.72
N ALA A 235 6.98 12.97 -12.62
CA ALA A 235 5.90 13.80 -13.14
C ALA A 235 5.64 13.65 -14.65
N MET A 236 6.65 13.25 -15.43
CA MET A 236 6.52 13.03 -16.87
C MET A 236 6.96 11.63 -17.27
N ARG A 237 6.11 10.94 -18.03
CA ARG A 237 6.42 9.72 -18.79
C ARG A 237 6.26 9.99 -20.29
N VAL A 238 7.29 9.67 -21.07
CA VAL A 238 7.25 9.74 -22.53
C VAL A 238 7.44 8.34 -23.10
N LEU A 239 6.53 7.91 -23.97
CA LEU A 239 6.63 6.64 -24.68
C LEU A 239 7.40 6.88 -26.00
N ASN A 240 8.64 6.40 -26.07
CA ASN A 240 9.53 6.62 -27.21
C ASN A 240 9.40 5.53 -28.28
N GLY A 241 8.92 4.34 -27.88
CA GLY A 241 8.78 3.18 -28.77
C GLY A 241 10.12 2.75 -29.38
N LEU A 242 10.06 2.09 -30.55
CA LEU A 242 11.27 1.59 -31.23
C LEU A 242 12.28 2.70 -31.58
N GLY A 243 11.80 3.93 -31.82
CA GLY A 243 12.66 5.07 -32.09
C GLY A 243 13.61 5.39 -30.94
N GLY A 244 13.13 5.26 -29.69
CA GLY A 244 13.95 5.41 -28.50
C GLY A 244 14.99 4.30 -28.35
N VAL A 245 14.64 3.05 -28.69
CA VAL A 245 15.61 1.93 -28.70
C VAL A 245 16.75 2.19 -29.69
N ILE A 246 16.44 2.67 -30.89
CA ILE A 246 17.43 2.95 -31.94
C ILE A 246 18.34 4.12 -31.55
N SER A 247 17.80 5.13 -30.86
CA SER A 247 18.54 6.33 -30.43
C SER A 247 19.29 6.15 -29.11
N GLY A 248 18.96 5.11 -28.33
CA GLY A 248 19.57 4.83 -27.02
C GLY A 248 18.79 5.36 -25.83
N ASP A 249 17.64 6.02 -26.05
CA ASP A 249 16.77 6.59 -25.01
C ASP A 249 15.86 5.53 -24.35
N GLY A 250 15.79 4.31 -24.88
CA GLY A 250 14.93 3.24 -24.38
C GLY A 250 13.49 3.31 -24.90
N LEU A 251 12.62 2.38 -24.48
CA LEU A 251 11.21 2.33 -24.94
C LEU A 251 10.35 3.45 -24.34
N GLU A 252 10.73 3.93 -23.16
CA GLU A 252 10.10 5.03 -22.44
C GLU A 252 11.14 5.79 -21.62
N THR A 253 10.84 7.05 -21.32
CA THR A 253 11.66 7.89 -20.45
C THR A 253 10.80 8.55 -19.38
N HIS A 254 11.40 8.70 -18.19
CA HIS A 254 10.77 9.29 -17.02
C HIS A 254 11.59 10.48 -16.53
N SER A 255 10.95 11.60 -16.24
CA SER A 255 11.65 12.84 -15.86
C SER A 255 10.80 13.79 -15.00
N GLY A 256 11.45 14.81 -14.44
CA GLY A 256 10.86 15.74 -13.48
C GLY A 256 11.00 15.29 -12.04
N ASP A 257 10.27 15.96 -11.15
CA ASP A 257 10.22 15.61 -9.73
C ASP A 257 9.33 14.38 -9.51
N TYR A 258 9.53 13.71 -8.38
CA TYR A 258 8.59 12.67 -7.94
C TYR A 258 7.32 13.31 -7.40
N VAL A 259 6.19 12.75 -7.78
CA VAL A 259 4.85 13.17 -7.37
C VAL A 259 4.13 11.96 -6.80
N GLN A 260 3.47 12.15 -5.66
CA GLN A 260 2.66 11.12 -5.04
C GLN A 260 1.43 10.82 -5.90
N VAL A 261 1.17 9.55 -6.17
CA VAL A 261 0.04 9.09 -6.99
C VAL A 261 -0.89 8.12 -6.25
N SER A 262 -0.46 7.61 -5.09
CA SER A 262 -1.26 6.83 -4.15
C SER A 262 -0.71 7.03 -2.74
N ARG A 263 -1.60 6.93 -1.74
CA ARG A 263 -1.26 6.93 -0.32
C ARG A 263 -2.23 6.07 0.45
N LEU A 264 -1.78 5.52 1.57
CA LEU A 264 -2.64 4.82 2.50
C LEU A 264 -2.09 4.91 3.93
N GLY A 265 -2.94 5.30 4.88
CA GLY A 265 -2.62 5.25 6.31
C GLY A 265 -3.82 4.78 7.13
N MET A 266 -5.02 5.15 6.68
CA MET A 266 -6.30 4.67 7.22
C MET A 266 -7.04 3.93 6.11
N PRO A 267 -7.13 2.58 6.18
CA PRO A 267 -7.88 1.80 5.20
C PRO A 267 -9.33 2.27 5.07
N LEU A 268 -9.89 2.14 3.87
CA LEU A 268 -11.28 2.44 3.54
C LEU A 268 -11.68 3.93 3.48
N VAL A 269 -10.82 4.86 3.91
CA VAL A 269 -11.11 6.30 3.80
C VAL A 269 -11.27 6.69 2.34
N ASN A 270 -10.30 6.37 1.47
CA ASN A 270 -10.44 6.73 0.07
C ASN A 270 -11.51 5.88 -0.62
N GLU A 271 -11.62 4.60 -0.26
CA GLU A 271 -12.45 3.59 -0.91
C GLU A 271 -13.95 3.85 -0.78
N VAL A 272 -14.44 4.14 0.44
CA VAL A 272 -15.88 4.17 0.76
C VAL A 272 -16.33 5.39 1.57
N VAL A 273 -15.41 6.23 2.06
CA VAL A 273 -15.75 7.47 2.77
C VAL A 273 -15.73 8.66 1.81
N LEU A 274 -14.68 8.76 0.99
CA LEU A 274 -14.53 9.89 0.07
C LEU A 274 -15.41 9.78 -1.18
N PRO A 275 -16.01 10.89 -1.64
CA PRO A 275 -16.79 10.91 -2.87
C PRO A 275 -15.93 10.59 -4.07
N TYR A 276 -16.54 9.97 -5.09
CA TYR A 276 -15.84 9.56 -6.31
C TYR A 276 -14.96 10.65 -6.93
N ALA A 277 -15.46 11.90 -6.97
CA ALA A 277 -14.78 13.03 -7.59
C ALA A 277 -13.48 13.46 -6.89
N LEU A 278 -13.25 13.03 -5.64
CA LEU A 278 -12.13 13.47 -4.81
C LEU A 278 -11.07 12.38 -4.61
N LYS A 279 -11.33 11.14 -5.06
CA LYS A 279 -10.48 9.98 -4.79
C LYS A 279 -9.06 10.12 -5.35
N ASP A 280 -8.94 10.61 -6.59
CA ASP A 280 -7.64 10.84 -7.21
C ASP A 280 -6.90 11.99 -6.53
N ALA A 281 -7.62 13.08 -6.19
CA ALA A 281 -7.02 14.20 -5.47
C ALA A 281 -6.46 13.73 -4.13
N PHE A 282 -7.24 12.98 -3.35
CA PHE A 282 -6.81 12.44 -2.06
C PHE A 282 -5.49 11.66 -2.14
N ASN A 283 -5.34 10.82 -3.16
CA ASN A 283 -4.12 10.04 -3.38
C ASN A 283 -2.87 10.90 -3.63
N THR A 284 -3.04 12.11 -4.14
CA THR A 284 -1.93 13.04 -4.43
C THR A 284 -1.50 13.91 -3.24
N LEU A 285 -2.29 13.93 -2.16
CA LEU A 285 -2.06 14.80 -1.01
C LEU A 285 -1.13 14.17 0.02
N LYS A 286 -0.28 14.99 0.61
CA LYS A 286 0.40 14.61 1.85
C LYS A 286 -0.52 14.85 3.06
N PRO A 287 -0.39 14.07 4.14
CA PRO A 287 -1.19 14.29 5.36
C PRO A 287 -1.16 15.73 5.89
N GLU A 288 0.01 16.40 5.86
CA GLU A 288 0.17 17.83 6.22
C GLU A 288 -0.77 18.79 5.46
N GLN A 289 -1.31 18.37 4.31
CA GLN A 289 -2.20 19.17 3.46
C GLN A 289 -3.68 18.86 3.67
N ASP A 290 -4.01 17.82 4.44
CA ASP A 290 -5.40 17.38 4.61
C ASP A 290 -6.23 18.51 5.24
N LEU A 291 -5.72 19.15 6.31
CA LEU A 291 -6.43 20.22 7.02
C LEU A 291 -6.79 21.41 6.11
N ASP A 292 -5.88 21.82 5.22
CA ASP A 292 -6.12 22.92 4.27
C ASP A 292 -7.30 22.61 3.35
N ILE A 293 -7.50 21.34 3.01
CA ILE A 293 -8.55 20.90 2.10
C ILE A 293 -9.86 20.67 2.85
N TYR A 294 -9.82 20.16 4.09
CA TYR A 294 -10.98 20.13 4.98
C TYR A 294 -11.50 21.53 5.33
N THR A 295 -10.64 22.54 5.33
CA THR A 295 -11.01 23.94 5.59
C THR A 295 -11.24 24.77 4.33
N ASP A 296 -11.05 24.20 3.14
CA ASP A 296 -11.32 24.87 1.87
C ASP A 296 -12.83 25.18 1.73
N PRO A 297 -13.23 26.41 1.35
CA PRO A 297 -14.64 26.79 1.29
C PRO A 297 -15.45 26.07 0.19
N THR A 298 -14.78 25.44 -0.78
CA THR A 298 -15.40 24.72 -1.90
C THR A 298 -15.45 23.22 -1.61
N PHE A 299 -14.33 22.63 -1.19
CA PHE A 299 -14.19 21.19 -1.00
C PHE A 299 -14.40 20.74 0.44
N GLY A 300 -14.05 21.57 1.42
CA GLY A 300 -14.18 21.30 2.84
C GLY A 300 -15.59 20.86 3.24
N PRO A 301 -16.67 21.56 2.86
CA PRO A 301 -18.03 21.12 3.17
C PRO A 301 -18.40 19.74 2.62
N ILE A 302 -17.80 19.32 1.50
CA ILE A 302 -18.04 18.00 0.90
C ILE A 302 -17.27 16.93 1.68
N LEU A 303 -15.98 17.17 1.93
CA LEU A 303 -15.10 16.22 2.62
C LEU A 303 -15.46 16.05 4.09
N GLN A 304 -15.68 17.16 4.79
CA GLN A 304 -16.12 17.14 6.18
C GLN A 304 -17.40 16.32 6.31
N LYS A 305 -18.40 16.55 5.43
CA LYS A 305 -19.62 15.75 5.45
C LYS A 305 -19.37 14.27 5.18
N SER A 306 -18.48 13.94 4.25
CA SER A 306 -18.11 12.55 3.96
C SER A 306 -17.51 11.81 5.16
N VAL A 307 -16.79 12.49 6.04
CA VAL A 307 -16.21 11.91 7.26
C VAL A 307 -17.21 11.95 8.42
N GLU A 308 -17.92 13.07 8.57
CA GLU A 308 -18.87 13.30 9.65
C GLU A 308 -20.08 12.39 9.56
N ASP A 309 -20.62 12.21 8.35
CA ASP A 309 -21.83 11.45 8.03
C ASP A 309 -21.62 10.60 6.76
N PRO A 310 -20.79 9.53 6.84
CA PRO A 310 -20.34 8.79 5.67
C PRO A 310 -21.49 8.08 4.96
N GLU A 311 -21.54 8.22 3.63
CA GLU A 311 -22.60 7.63 2.79
C GLU A 311 -22.77 6.12 3.03
N ILE A 312 -21.65 5.39 3.17
CA ILE A 312 -21.67 3.96 3.47
C ILE A 312 -22.41 3.65 4.79
N GLY A 313 -22.20 4.44 5.84
CA GLY A 313 -22.85 4.25 7.13
C GLY A 313 -24.37 4.44 7.02
N ARG A 314 -24.80 5.52 6.38
CA ARG A 314 -26.23 5.82 6.15
C ARG A 314 -26.91 4.73 5.33
N LEU A 315 -26.25 4.25 4.29
CA LEU A 315 -26.80 3.21 3.43
C LEU A 315 -26.89 1.85 4.15
N LEU A 316 -25.89 1.49 4.96
CA LEU A 316 -25.96 0.27 5.79
C LEU A 316 -27.08 0.35 6.83
N CYS A 317 -27.28 1.50 7.46
CA CYS A 317 -28.42 1.72 8.35
C CYS A 317 -29.75 1.57 7.60
N ALA A 318 -29.92 2.27 6.47
CA ALA A 318 -31.18 2.28 5.74
C ALA A 318 -31.53 0.93 5.08
N LEU A 319 -30.52 0.17 4.61
CA LEU A 319 -30.73 -1.07 3.87
C LEU A 319 -30.70 -2.31 4.74
N TYR A 320 -29.91 -2.31 5.83
CA TYR A 320 -29.68 -3.48 6.68
C TYR A 320 -30.07 -3.25 8.15
N GLY A 321 -30.46 -2.04 8.55
CA GLY A 321 -30.76 -1.72 9.94
C GLY A 321 -29.53 -1.77 10.85
N VAL A 322 -28.33 -1.60 10.27
CA VAL A 322 -27.09 -1.53 11.04
C VAL A 322 -27.11 -0.25 11.87
N PRO A 323 -27.02 -0.31 13.21
CA PRO A 323 -27.00 0.90 14.03
C PRO A 323 -25.85 1.81 13.62
N LEU A 324 -26.16 3.07 13.30
CA LEU A 324 -25.17 4.06 12.93
C LEU A 324 -24.63 4.72 14.22
N PRO A 325 -23.32 4.70 14.49
CA PRO A 325 -22.79 5.29 15.71
C PRO A 325 -23.11 6.76 15.81
N GLY A 326 -23.91 7.11 16.82
CA GLY A 326 -24.26 8.50 17.04
C GLY A 326 -25.33 9.03 16.10
N ASP A 327 -26.24 8.15 15.69
CA ASP A 327 -27.59 8.41 15.22
C ASP A 327 -28.54 8.13 16.42
N ALA A 328 -29.04 9.18 17.05
CA ALA A 328 -29.81 9.13 18.29
C ALA A 328 -31.33 9.15 18.05
N ASP A 329 -31.76 9.59 16.87
CA ASP A 329 -33.16 9.59 16.46
C ASP A 329 -33.55 8.49 15.45
N ASP A 330 -32.61 7.59 15.15
CA ASP A 330 -32.74 6.43 14.25
C ASP A 330 -33.12 6.85 12.80
N ASP A 331 -32.62 8.01 12.33
CA ASP A 331 -32.90 8.54 10.99
C ASP A 331 -31.89 8.12 9.90
N CYS A 332 -30.90 7.31 10.27
CA CYS A 332 -29.76 6.89 9.45
C CYS A 332 -28.86 8.05 9.01
N SER A 333 -28.70 9.05 9.87
CA SER A 333 -27.73 10.12 9.76
C SER A 333 -27.02 10.28 11.10
N THR A 334 -25.73 10.56 11.06
CA THR A 334 -24.98 10.84 12.29
C THR A 334 -25.24 12.26 12.78
N GLU A 335 -25.52 12.44 14.07
CA GLU A 335 -25.51 13.77 14.69
C GLU A 335 -24.10 14.08 15.17
N VAL A 336 -23.46 15.06 14.52
CA VAL A 336 -22.14 15.55 14.92
C VAL A 336 -22.27 16.78 15.80
N GLU A 337 -21.71 16.70 17.00
CA GLU A 337 -21.53 17.85 17.89
C GLU A 337 -20.10 18.35 17.77
N THR A 338 -19.94 19.57 17.25
CA THR A 338 -18.63 20.21 17.07
C THR A 338 -17.87 20.27 18.40
N GLY A 339 -16.64 19.76 18.43
CA GLY A 339 -15.78 19.80 19.62
C GLY A 339 -15.91 18.59 20.57
N THR A 340 -16.72 17.59 20.20
CA THR A 340 -16.84 16.33 20.94
C THR A 340 -16.33 15.17 20.07
N PRO A 341 -15.02 14.83 20.08
CA PRO A 341 -14.51 13.67 19.38
C PRO A 341 -15.22 12.41 19.91
N ARG A 342 -15.83 11.62 19.01
CA ARG A 342 -16.47 10.35 19.37
C ARG A 342 -15.49 9.21 19.09
N SER A 343 -15.38 8.27 20.03
CA SER A 343 -14.49 7.11 19.92
C SER A 343 -14.80 6.30 18.65
N GLY A 344 -13.78 5.99 17.86
CA GLY A 344 -13.91 5.26 16.60
C GLY A 344 -13.68 6.13 15.35
N ARG A 345 -13.57 7.45 15.52
CA ARG A 345 -12.97 8.33 14.52
C ARG A 345 -11.47 8.38 14.83
N GLY A 346 -10.64 7.90 13.91
CA GLY A 346 -9.35 8.56 13.76
C GLY A 346 -9.72 9.99 13.38
N ASP A 347 -9.40 10.94 14.24
CA ASP A 347 -9.49 12.35 13.89
C ASP A 347 -8.65 12.52 12.62
N ILE A 348 -9.33 12.67 11.48
CA ILE A 348 -8.69 13.15 10.25
C ILE A 348 -8.41 14.64 10.43
#